data_AF-A0A358CY58-F1
#
_entry.id   AF-A0A358CY58-F1
#
_cell.length_a   1.000
_cell.length_b   1.000
_cell.length_c   1.000
_cell.angle_alpha   90.00
_cell.angle_beta   90.00
_cell.angle_gamma   90.00
#
_symmetry.space_group_name_H-M   'P 1'
#
loop_
_entity.id
_entity.type
_entity.pdbx_description
1 polymer ?
#
loop_
_entity_poly.entity_id
_entity_poly.type
_entity_poly.pdbx_seq_one_letter_code
_entity_poly.pdbx_strand_id
1 'polypeptide(L)'
;MWSGDSTTTPDELQECVAASGIDVLCVTDHNAIRGAIELAEQLPCRVIVGEELKTHAGEIIGLFLTERIPQGIRPEEAARNIREQGGIVYVPHPFDPIRNNLRSDVLDELVGLDLVDGIEVLNGKTSLKSLNKKASDYASEHDLAIGAGSDAHVAEAIGAAYMQMPDFDNPADFLKSMRSGQPVGHYYDPPRQWKPRIVPSTAD
;
A
#
# COMPACT_ATOMS: atom_id res chain seq x y z
N MET A 1 -11.95 -0.19 8.04
CA MET A 1 -10.94 -1.19 8.46
C MET A 1 -10.15 -0.67 9.66
N TRP A 2 -9.29 -1.51 10.25
CA TRP A 2 -8.84 -1.42 11.65
C TRP A 2 -8.19 -0.08 12.01
N SER A 3 -7.59 0.61 11.04
CA SER A 3 -7.04 1.97 11.14
C SER A 3 -8.01 3.06 11.60
N GLY A 4 -9.32 2.86 11.39
CA GLY A 4 -10.38 3.84 11.70
C GLY A 4 -10.62 4.90 10.61
N ASP A 5 -9.87 4.89 9.51
CA ASP A 5 -10.08 5.82 8.38
C ASP A 5 -10.87 5.19 7.20
N SER A 6 -11.02 3.87 7.15
CA SER A 6 -11.80 3.16 6.14
C SER A 6 -13.20 2.80 6.64
N THR A 7 -14.22 2.98 5.80
CA THR A 7 -15.62 2.64 6.12
C THR A 7 -16.04 1.24 5.65
N THR A 8 -15.13 0.51 5.00
CA THR A 8 -15.35 -0.84 4.47
C THR A 8 -15.45 -1.85 5.61
N THR A 9 -16.49 -2.70 5.58
CA THR A 9 -16.62 -3.85 6.50
C THR A 9 -15.93 -5.09 5.93
N PRO A 10 -15.58 -6.10 6.74
CA PRO A 10 -15.01 -7.36 6.24
C PRO A 10 -15.90 -8.06 5.19
N ASP A 11 -17.22 -8.07 5.39
CA ASP A 11 -18.17 -8.65 4.43
C ASP A 11 -18.13 -7.92 3.08
N GLU A 12 -18.14 -6.59 3.09
CA GLU A 12 -18.04 -5.79 1.85
C GLU A 12 -16.69 -5.99 1.17
N LEU A 13 -15.61 -6.13 1.95
CA LEU A 13 -14.29 -6.42 1.39
C LEU A 13 -14.28 -7.77 0.68
N GLN A 14 -14.86 -8.81 1.28
CA GLN A 14 -14.98 -10.13 0.67
C GLN A 14 -15.78 -10.06 -0.65
N GLU A 15 -16.92 -9.37 -0.65
CA GLU A 15 -17.73 -9.18 -1.86
C GLU A 15 -16.96 -8.43 -2.96
N CYS A 16 -16.30 -7.32 -2.62
CA CYS A 16 -15.57 -6.51 -3.59
C CYS A 16 -14.31 -7.19 -4.12
N VAL A 17 -13.58 -7.94 -3.30
CA VAL A 17 -12.45 -8.77 -3.76
C VAL A 17 -12.94 -9.81 -4.76
N ALA A 18 -14.02 -10.54 -4.45
CA ALA A 18 -14.58 -11.52 -5.36
C ALA A 18 -15.08 -10.89 -6.67
N ALA A 19 -15.75 -9.73 -6.60
CA ALA A 19 -16.29 -9.03 -7.77
C ALA A 19 -15.20 -8.41 -8.65
N SER A 20 -14.09 -7.96 -8.07
CA SER A 20 -12.97 -7.36 -8.80
C SER A 20 -12.06 -8.40 -9.46
N GLY A 21 -12.09 -9.66 -9.00
CA GLY A 21 -11.20 -10.71 -9.49
C GLY A 21 -9.74 -10.52 -9.06
N ILE A 22 -9.51 -9.83 -7.93
CA ILE A 22 -8.17 -9.64 -7.37
C ILE A 22 -7.68 -10.95 -6.75
N ASP A 23 -6.56 -11.47 -7.27
CA ASP A 23 -5.93 -12.70 -6.79
C ASP A 23 -5.15 -12.50 -5.48
N VAL A 24 -4.59 -11.30 -5.29
CA VAL A 24 -3.75 -10.93 -4.14
C VAL A 24 -4.11 -9.55 -3.63
N LEU A 25 -4.42 -9.44 -2.34
CA LEU A 25 -4.71 -8.18 -1.65
C LEU A 25 -3.64 -7.85 -0.61
N CYS A 26 -2.93 -6.74 -0.80
CA CYS A 26 -2.13 -6.14 0.27
C CYS A 26 -3.05 -5.36 1.21
N VAL A 27 -3.22 -5.82 2.44
CA VAL A 27 -3.96 -5.07 3.47
C VAL A 27 -2.95 -4.26 4.25
N THR A 28 -3.03 -2.93 4.14
CA THR A 28 -2.06 -1.96 4.67
C THR A 28 -2.75 -0.92 5.54
N ASP A 29 -3.49 -1.36 6.56
CA ASP A 29 -4.15 -0.45 7.50
C ASP A 29 -3.12 0.51 8.13
N HIS A 30 -3.52 1.78 8.34
CA HIS A 30 -2.63 2.76 8.93
C HIS A 30 -2.17 2.35 10.34
N ASN A 31 -0.85 2.19 10.48
CA ASN A 31 -0.17 1.85 11.72
C ASN A 31 -0.68 0.56 12.39
N ALA A 32 -1.18 -0.42 11.63
CA ALA A 32 -1.68 -1.69 12.17
C ALA A 32 -1.59 -2.84 11.16
N ILE A 33 -1.24 -4.03 11.63
CA ILE A 33 -1.24 -5.28 10.83
C ILE A 33 -2.36 -6.25 11.22
N ARG A 34 -3.07 -5.98 12.32
CA ARG A 34 -4.07 -6.91 12.89
C ARG A 34 -5.16 -7.26 11.88
N GLY A 35 -5.73 -6.25 11.21
CA GLY A 35 -6.74 -6.48 10.18
C GLY A 35 -6.23 -7.37 9.06
N ALA A 36 -5.00 -7.15 8.61
CA ALA A 36 -4.37 -7.97 7.58
C ALA A 36 -4.20 -9.44 8.01
N ILE A 37 -3.79 -9.68 9.26
CA ILE A 37 -3.66 -11.03 9.83
C ILE A 37 -5.02 -11.72 9.92
N GLU A 38 -6.04 -11.05 10.46
CA GLU A 38 -7.39 -11.61 10.62
C GLU A 38 -8.05 -11.91 9.26
N LEU A 39 -7.84 -11.04 8.27
CA LEU A 39 -8.41 -11.19 6.93
C LEU A 39 -7.72 -12.25 6.08
N ALA A 40 -6.47 -12.62 6.39
CA ALA A 40 -5.72 -13.62 5.64
C ALA A 40 -6.39 -14.99 5.61
N GLU A 41 -7.17 -15.32 6.63
CA GLU A 41 -7.93 -16.58 6.71
C GLU A 41 -9.39 -16.45 6.22
N GLN A 42 -9.86 -15.23 5.95
CA GLN A 42 -11.28 -14.94 5.68
C GLN A 42 -11.55 -14.57 4.22
N LEU A 43 -10.59 -13.95 3.55
CA LEU A 43 -10.76 -13.47 2.18
C LEU A 43 -10.56 -14.59 1.16
N PRO A 44 -11.25 -14.54 0.01
CA PRO A 44 -11.14 -15.56 -1.04
C PRO A 44 -9.88 -15.40 -1.91
N CYS A 45 -8.99 -14.47 -1.55
CA CYS A 45 -7.75 -14.15 -2.24
C CYS A 45 -6.54 -14.33 -1.30
N ARG A 46 -5.33 -14.38 -1.85
CA ARG A 46 -4.11 -14.34 -1.01
C ARG A 46 -4.00 -12.96 -0.37
N VAL A 47 -3.85 -12.90 0.95
CA VAL A 47 -3.59 -11.63 1.65
C VAL A 47 -2.10 -11.49 1.92
N ILE A 48 -1.53 -10.34 1.57
CA ILE A 48 -0.21 -9.93 2.03
C ILE A 48 -0.42 -9.05 3.26
N VAL A 49 0.18 -9.46 4.38
CA VAL A 49 0.20 -8.68 5.62
C VAL A 49 1.11 -7.49 5.43
N GLY A 50 0.54 -6.28 5.52
CA GLY A 50 1.30 -5.05 5.45
C GLY A 50 0.76 -3.97 6.39
N GLU A 51 1.46 -2.85 6.41
CA GLU A 51 1.16 -1.70 7.26
C GLU A 51 1.51 -0.43 6.47
N GLU A 52 0.59 0.54 6.42
CA GLU A 52 0.92 1.91 6.02
C GLU A 52 1.30 2.70 7.27
N LEU A 53 2.60 2.71 7.57
CA LEU A 53 3.12 3.32 8.78
C LEU A 53 3.41 4.80 8.56
N LYS A 54 3.00 5.60 9.53
CA LYS A 54 3.27 7.03 9.58
C LYS A 54 4.61 7.28 10.24
N THR A 55 5.56 7.81 9.49
CA THR A 55 6.84 8.29 10.02
C THR A 55 6.73 9.79 10.37
N HIS A 56 7.80 10.37 10.90
CA HIS A 56 7.86 11.83 11.09
C HIS A 56 7.96 12.65 9.78
N ALA A 57 8.20 12.01 8.63
CA ALA A 57 8.45 12.69 7.35
C ALA A 57 7.50 12.27 6.21
N GLY A 58 6.44 11.51 6.53
CA GLY A 58 5.47 10.97 5.59
C GLY A 58 5.22 9.48 5.79
N GLU A 59 4.55 8.85 4.84
CA GLU A 59 4.17 7.43 4.91
C GLU A 59 5.12 6.51 4.14
N ILE A 60 5.26 5.30 4.68
CA ILE A 60 5.94 4.17 4.06
C ILE A 60 4.99 2.97 4.24
N ILE A 61 4.95 2.08 3.26
CA ILE A 61 4.30 0.79 3.38
C ILE A 61 5.36 -0.28 3.59
N GLY A 62 5.19 -1.09 4.63
CA GLY A 62 5.88 -2.37 4.77
C GLY A 62 4.97 -3.49 4.32
N LEU A 63 5.44 -4.33 3.39
CA LEU A 63 4.73 -5.55 2.96
C LEU A 63 5.45 -6.80 3.49
N PHE A 64 4.69 -7.89 3.64
CA PHE A 64 5.15 -9.16 4.20
C PHE A 64 5.65 -9.06 5.64
N LEU A 65 4.95 -8.27 6.46
CA LEU A 65 5.30 -8.07 7.86
C LEU A 65 4.81 -9.22 8.74
N THR A 66 5.60 -9.52 9.78
CA THR A 66 5.24 -10.44 10.86
C THR A 66 4.95 -9.70 12.18
N GLU A 67 5.56 -8.53 12.36
CA GLU A 67 5.39 -7.65 13.50
C GLU A 67 5.13 -6.22 13.02
N ARG A 68 4.31 -5.50 13.79
CA ARG A 68 3.98 -4.09 13.53
C ARG A 68 5.21 -3.21 13.70
N ILE A 69 5.39 -2.23 12.82
CA ILE A 69 6.44 -1.21 12.94
C ILE A 69 5.95 -0.04 13.82
N PRO A 70 6.77 0.49 14.74
CA PRO A 70 6.38 1.64 15.55
C PRO A 70 6.09 2.90 14.71
N GLN A 71 5.00 3.59 15.01
CA GLN A 71 4.66 4.87 14.39
C GLN A 71 5.54 6.03 14.89
N GLY A 72 5.74 7.03 14.04
CA GLY A 72 6.44 8.29 14.37
C GLY A 72 7.97 8.20 14.37
N ILE A 73 8.53 7.02 14.06
CA ILE A 73 9.98 6.82 13.99
C ILE A 73 10.61 7.46 12.75
N ARG A 74 11.93 7.32 12.61
CA ARG A 74 12.65 7.79 11.42
C ARG A 74 12.33 6.92 10.20
N PRO A 75 12.14 7.50 9.00
CA PRO A 75 11.96 6.76 7.75
C PRO A 75 13.03 5.70 7.50
N GLU A 76 14.29 6.02 7.80
CA GLU A 76 15.39 5.07 7.68
C GLU A 76 15.23 3.88 8.65
N GLU A 77 14.87 4.16 9.90
CA GLU A 77 14.63 3.15 10.93
C GLU A 77 13.42 2.28 10.56
N ALA A 78 12.34 2.89 10.08
CA ALA A 78 11.18 2.20 9.55
C ALA A 78 11.56 1.24 8.40
N ALA A 79 12.28 1.72 7.40
CA ALA A 79 12.72 0.89 6.26
C ALA A 79 13.62 -0.27 6.71
N ARG A 80 14.53 -0.04 7.67
CA ARG A 80 15.37 -1.10 8.25
C ARG A 80 14.55 -2.13 9.01
N ASN A 81 13.61 -1.70 9.86
CA ASN A 81 12.75 -2.61 10.61
C ASN A 81 11.86 -3.48 9.69
N ILE A 82 11.40 -2.93 8.56
CA ILE A 82 10.68 -3.69 7.53
C ILE A 82 11.61 -4.77 6.93
N ARG A 83 12.83 -4.39 6.52
CA ARG A 83 13.79 -5.31 5.91
C ARG A 83 14.31 -6.38 6.87
N GLU A 84 14.45 -6.07 8.16
CA GLU A 84 14.83 -7.05 9.19
C GLU A 84 13.83 -8.20 9.31
N GLN A 85 12.57 -7.97 8.95
CA GLN A 85 11.53 -9.00 8.87
C GLN A 85 11.52 -9.74 7.52
N GLY A 86 12.40 -9.39 6.58
CA GLY A 86 12.35 -9.88 5.20
C GLY A 86 11.22 -9.26 4.36
N GLY A 87 10.66 -8.13 4.84
CA GLY A 87 9.61 -7.40 4.16
C GLY A 87 10.11 -6.51 3.02
N ILE A 88 9.16 -5.92 2.30
CA ILE A 88 9.42 -5.01 1.18
C ILE A 88 9.09 -3.58 1.61
N VAL A 89 10.01 -2.65 1.35
CA VAL A 89 9.81 -1.22 1.58
C VAL A 89 9.19 -0.61 0.32
N TYR A 90 7.92 -0.22 0.42
CA TYR A 90 7.13 0.36 -0.65
C TYR A 90 6.75 1.80 -0.32
N VAL A 91 6.96 2.73 -1.26
CA VAL A 91 6.63 4.15 -1.08
C VAL A 91 5.26 4.45 -1.73
N PRO A 92 4.20 4.69 -0.93
CA PRO A 92 2.88 5.02 -1.46
C PRO A 92 2.79 6.47 -1.93
N HIS A 93 1.90 6.73 -2.89
CA HIS A 93 1.47 8.05 -3.39
C HIS A 93 2.58 9.14 -3.41
N PRO A 94 3.78 8.84 -3.94
CA PRO A 94 4.89 9.79 -3.91
C PRO A 94 4.52 11.06 -4.68
N PHE A 95 5.01 12.19 -4.18
CA PHE A 95 4.83 13.52 -4.76
C PHE A 95 3.39 14.07 -4.74
N ASP A 96 2.40 13.38 -4.16
CA ASP A 96 1.05 13.92 -3.98
C ASP A 96 0.92 14.69 -2.66
N PRO A 97 0.94 16.04 -2.68
CA PRO A 97 0.95 16.86 -1.45
C PRO A 97 -0.40 16.88 -0.72
N ILE A 98 -1.45 16.33 -1.33
CA ILE A 98 -2.76 16.15 -0.66
C ILE A 98 -2.73 14.90 0.22
N ARG A 99 -1.85 13.95 -0.10
CA ARG A 99 -1.55 12.76 0.70
C ARG A 99 -0.39 13.06 1.63
N ASN A 100 -0.19 12.23 2.64
CA ASN A 100 0.91 12.37 3.58
C ASN A 100 2.17 11.67 3.01
N ASN A 101 2.51 12.04 1.76
CA ASN A 101 3.59 11.45 1.00
C ASN A 101 4.94 11.68 1.69
N LEU A 102 5.89 10.78 1.47
CA LEU A 102 7.26 10.98 1.95
C LEU A 102 7.85 12.26 1.37
N ARG A 103 8.45 13.10 2.23
CA ARG A 103 9.18 14.30 1.80
C ARG A 103 10.24 13.93 0.76
N SER A 104 10.36 14.71 -0.31
CA SER A 104 11.20 14.34 -1.46
C SER A 104 12.68 14.20 -1.11
N ASP A 105 13.22 15.08 -0.25
CA ASP A 105 14.62 14.97 0.20
C ASP A 105 14.89 13.70 1.02
N VAL A 106 13.88 13.24 1.75
CA VAL A 106 13.96 11.99 2.52
C VAL A 106 13.82 10.77 1.62
N LEU A 107 12.94 10.84 0.61
CA LEU A 107 12.85 9.79 -0.41
C LEU A 107 14.21 9.60 -1.11
N ASP A 108 14.83 10.70 -1.54
CA ASP A 108 16.16 10.68 -2.18
C ASP A 108 17.23 10.09 -1.25
N GLU A 109 17.18 10.41 0.05
CA GLU A 109 18.07 9.82 1.06
C GLU A 109 17.87 8.30 1.18
N LEU A 110 16.63 7.82 1.31
CA LEU A 110 16.36 6.38 1.43
C LEU A 110 16.76 5.61 0.17
N VAL A 111 16.51 6.18 -1.01
CA VAL A 111 16.94 5.59 -2.28
C VAL A 111 18.46 5.56 -2.38
N GLY A 112 19.15 6.64 -1.98
CA GLY A 112 20.60 6.69 -1.92
C GLY A 112 21.23 5.69 -0.94
N LEU A 113 20.48 5.26 0.07
CA LEU A 113 20.85 4.21 1.03
C LEU A 113 20.42 2.79 0.60
N ASP A 114 19.82 2.63 -0.58
CA ASP A 114 19.27 1.35 -1.08
C ASP A 114 18.24 0.74 -0.12
N LEU A 115 17.39 1.58 0.47
CA LEU A 115 16.35 1.19 1.43
C LEU A 115 14.95 1.18 0.85
N VAL A 116 14.76 1.54 -0.42
CA VAL A 116 13.46 1.52 -1.11
C VAL A 116 13.46 0.42 -2.16
N ASP A 117 12.52 -0.50 -2.07
CA ASP A 117 12.42 -1.62 -3.02
C ASP A 117 11.47 -1.28 -4.18
N GLY A 118 10.35 -0.61 -3.86
CA GLY A 118 9.35 -0.24 -4.84
C GLY A 118 8.65 1.08 -4.53
N ILE A 119 8.04 1.64 -5.57
CA ILE A 119 7.38 2.95 -5.53
C ILE A 119 6.05 2.89 -6.27
N GLU A 120 5.02 3.52 -5.71
CA GLU A 120 3.71 3.60 -6.32
C GLU A 120 3.71 4.56 -7.50
N VAL A 121 3.47 4.04 -8.71
CA VAL A 121 3.40 4.82 -9.94
C VAL A 121 1.97 5.07 -10.41
N LEU A 122 0.99 4.37 -9.81
CA LEU A 122 -0.43 4.57 -10.05
C LEU A 122 -1.20 4.38 -8.75
N ASN A 123 -1.49 5.50 -8.07
CA ASN A 123 -2.41 5.53 -6.94
C ASN A 123 -3.83 5.89 -7.42
N GLY A 124 -4.83 5.10 -7.02
CA GLY A 124 -6.24 5.30 -7.37
C GLY A 124 -6.82 6.63 -6.86
N LYS A 125 -6.27 7.22 -5.81
CA LYS A 125 -6.75 8.46 -5.21
C LYS A 125 -5.93 9.70 -5.58
N THR A 126 -4.89 9.55 -6.40
CA THR A 126 -4.14 10.68 -6.96
C THR A 126 -4.83 11.21 -8.21
N SER A 127 -5.41 12.41 -8.11
CA SER A 127 -6.24 13.01 -9.17
C SER A 127 -5.43 13.55 -10.37
N LEU A 128 -4.21 14.03 -10.12
CA LEU A 128 -3.35 14.61 -11.14
C LEU A 128 -2.46 13.56 -11.76
N LYS A 129 -2.71 13.21 -13.03
CA LYS A 129 -1.90 12.26 -13.81
C LYS A 129 -0.41 12.62 -13.85
N SER A 130 -0.07 13.90 -13.73
CA SER A 130 1.33 14.37 -13.71
C SER A 130 2.11 13.87 -12.49
N LEU A 131 1.44 13.61 -11.35
CA LEU A 131 2.08 13.10 -10.14
C LEU A 131 2.45 11.62 -10.29
N ASN A 132 1.50 10.80 -10.77
CA ASN A 132 1.76 9.41 -11.17
C ASN A 132 2.85 9.32 -12.25
N LYS A 133 2.84 10.23 -13.23
CA LYS A 133 3.92 10.29 -14.23
C LYS A 133 5.27 10.61 -13.57
N LYS A 134 5.32 11.59 -12.65
CA LYS A 134 6.55 11.93 -11.92
C LYS A 134 7.07 10.73 -11.11
N ALA A 135 6.19 9.96 -10.48
CA ALA A 135 6.53 8.72 -9.80
C ALA A 135 7.12 7.67 -10.74
N SER A 136 6.50 7.49 -11.91
CA SER A 136 7.01 6.57 -12.95
C SER A 136 8.38 6.99 -13.49
N ASP A 137 8.60 8.29 -13.72
CA ASP A 137 9.89 8.81 -14.19
C ASP A 137 10.98 8.58 -13.11
N TYR A 138 10.65 8.87 -11.84
CA TYR A 138 11.55 8.64 -10.70
C TYR A 138 11.89 7.16 -10.52
N ALA A 139 10.91 6.27 -10.63
CA ALA A 139 11.15 4.83 -10.54
C ALA A 139 12.14 4.34 -11.61
N SER A 140 12.02 4.85 -12.84
CA SER A 140 12.92 4.52 -13.94
C SER A 140 14.32 5.12 -13.76
N GLU A 141 14.44 6.30 -13.17
CA GLU A 141 15.74 6.95 -12.90
C GLU A 141 16.55 6.20 -11.83
N HIS A 142 15.86 5.62 -10.86
CA HIS A 142 16.47 4.98 -9.69
C HIS A 142 16.39 3.43 -9.69
N ASP A 143 15.96 2.81 -10.80
CA ASP A 143 15.81 1.36 -10.95
C ASP A 143 14.97 0.70 -9.83
N LEU A 144 13.86 1.35 -9.46
CA LEU A 144 12.91 0.86 -8.45
C LEU A 144 11.83 -0.01 -9.09
N ALA A 145 11.30 -0.98 -8.34
CA ALA A 145 10.10 -1.69 -8.77
C ALA A 145 8.89 -0.74 -8.80
N ILE A 146 8.01 -0.91 -9.78
CA ILE A 146 6.79 -0.12 -9.89
C ILE A 146 5.63 -0.84 -9.20
N GLY A 147 4.74 -0.08 -8.54
CA GLY A 147 3.49 -0.61 -8.02
C GLY A 147 2.30 0.27 -8.33
N ALA A 148 1.11 -0.30 -8.10
CA ALA A 148 -0.16 0.38 -8.26
C ALA A 148 -1.14 -0.11 -7.20
N GLY A 149 -1.89 0.81 -6.62
CA GLY A 149 -2.80 0.54 -5.53
C GLY A 149 -4.01 1.44 -5.57
N SER A 150 -5.15 0.91 -5.09
CA SER A 150 -6.40 1.67 -5.01
C SER A 150 -6.44 2.67 -3.86
N ASP A 151 -5.59 2.51 -2.84
CA ASP A 151 -5.66 3.30 -1.58
C ASP A 151 -7.11 3.29 -1.03
N ALA A 152 -7.71 2.09 -1.01
CA ALA A 152 -9.15 1.94 -0.85
C ALA A 152 -9.61 2.22 0.59
N HIS A 153 -10.41 3.28 0.74
CA HIS A 153 -11.06 3.65 2.01
C HIS A 153 -12.57 3.42 2.01
N VAL A 154 -13.12 3.03 0.85
CA VAL A 154 -14.49 2.61 0.62
C VAL A 154 -14.47 1.33 -0.21
N ALA A 155 -15.49 0.49 -0.08
CA ALA A 155 -15.51 -0.84 -0.70
C ALA A 155 -15.41 -0.76 -2.23
N GLU A 156 -16.07 0.24 -2.81
CA GLU A 156 -16.17 0.47 -4.25
C GLU A 156 -14.83 0.90 -4.89
N ALA A 157 -13.83 1.29 -4.08
CA ALA A 157 -12.50 1.62 -4.57
C ALA A 157 -11.62 0.37 -4.80
N ILE A 158 -11.99 -0.79 -4.24
CA ILE A 158 -11.24 -2.04 -4.41
C ILE A 158 -11.23 -2.41 -5.90
N GLY A 159 -10.03 -2.56 -6.47
CA GLY A 159 -9.84 -2.86 -7.89
C GLY A 159 -9.86 -1.64 -8.82
N ALA A 160 -10.04 -0.40 -8.31
CA ALA A 160 -9.96 0.81 -9.13
C ALA A 160 -8.55 1.03 -9.71
N ALA A 161 -7.52 0.59 -8.99
CA ALA A 161 -6.12 0.57 -9.37
C ALA A 161 -5.44 -0.66 -8.77
N TYR A 162 -4.65 -1.36 -9.58
CA TYR A 162 -3.98 -2.59 -9.21
C TYR A 162 -2.78 -2.88 -10.11
N MET A 163 -1.98 -3.86 -9.69
CA MET A 163 -0.84 -4.36 -10.45
C MET A 163 -1.22 -5.66 -11.16
N GLN A 164 -1.08 -5.71 -12.49
CA GLN A 164 -1.14 -6.97 -13.23
C GLN A 164 0.28 -7.51 -13.39
N MET A 165 0.58 -8.66 -12.81
CA MET A 165 1.92 -9.24 -12.83
C MET A 165 1.87 -10.78 -12.74
N PRO A 166 2.97 -11.48 -13.05
CA PRO A 166 3.07 -12.91 -12.77
C PRO A 166 2.84 -13.25 -11.29
N ASP A 167 2.37 -14.47 -11.02
CA ASP A 167 2.29 -15.00 -9.65
C ASP A 167 3.71 -15.20 -9.07
N PHE A 168 3.78 -15.27 -7.74
CA PHE A 168 5.01 -15.28 -6.95
C PHE A 168 4.86 -16.20 -5.74
N ASP A 169 5.98 -16.69 -5.19
CA ASP A 169 5.95 -17.59 -4.03
C ASP A 169 6.44 -16.91 -2.73
N ASN A 170 7.22 -15.85 -2.84
CA ASN A 170 7.88 -15.18 -1.70
C ASN A 170 8.10 -13.68 -1.98
N PRO A 171 8.55 -12.88 -1.00
CA PRO A 171 8.76 -11.43 -1.17
C PRO A 171 9.72 -11.07 -2.31
N ALA A 172 10.79 -11.85 -2.51
CA ALA A 172 11.76 -11.57 -3.58
C ALA A 172 11.13 -11.80 -4.98
N ASP A 173 10.34 -12.86 -5.13
CA ASP A 173 9.59 -13.13 -6.36
C ASP A 173 8.46 -12.11 -6.59
N PHE A 174 7.83 -11.61 -5.53
CA PHE A 174 6.86 -10.52 -5.62
C PHE A 174 7.51 -9.27 -6.21
N LEU A 175 8.66 -8.86 -5.67
CA LEU A 175 9.41 -7.70 -6.14
C LEU A 175 9.86 -7.86 -7.60
N LYS A 176 10.32 -9.07 -7.97
CA LYS A 176 10.67 -9.39 -9.36
C LYS A 176 9.45 -9.30 -10.29
N SER A 177 8.30 -9.78 -9.85
CA SER A 177 7.06 -9.76 -10.62
C SER A 177 6.57 -8.33 -10.83
N MET A 178 6.63 -7.47 -9.79
CA MET A 178 6.34 -6.04 -9.87
C MET A 178 7.15 -5.33 -10.96
N ARG A 179 8.47 -5.61 -11.04
CA ARG A 179 9.36 -5.02 -12.06
C ARG A 179 8.94 -5.33 -13.50
N SER A 180 8.31 -6.47 -13.73
CA SER A 180 7.81 -6.90 -15.04
C SER A 180 6.32 -6.67 -15.26
N GLY A 181 5.62 -6.18 -14.25
CA GLY A 181 4.18 -6.03 -14.27
C GLY A 181 3.72 -4.78 -15.01
N GLN A 182 2.40 -4.68 -15.19
CA GLN A 182 1.72 -3.51 -15.71
C GLN A 182 0.78 -2.89 -14.65
N PRO A 183 0.91 -1.59 -14.33
CA PRO A 183 -0.06 -0.89 -13.52
C PRO A 183 -1.34 -0.66 -14.33
N VAL A 184 -2.49 -1.02 -13.77
CA VAL A 184 -3.81 -0.86 -14.42
C VAL A 184 -4.74 -0.15 -13.46
N GLY A 185 -5.44 0.87 -13.94
CA GLY A 185 -6.41 1.56 -13.10
C GLY A 185 -6.83 2.93 -13.60
N HIS A 186 -7.59 3.60 -12.75
CA HIS A 186 -8.09 4.95 -12.95
C HIS A 186 -8.24 5.68 -11.61
N TYR A 187 -8.42 6.99 -11.69
CA TYR A 187 -8.73 7.80 -10.51
C TYR A 187 -10.11 7.46 -9.95
N TYR A 188 -10.18 7.21 -8.65
CA TYR A 188 -11.37 6.89 -7.89
C TYR A 188 -11.21 7.34 -6.43
N ASP A 189 -11.74 8.53 -6.10
CA ASP A 189 -11.79 9.05 -4.72
C ASP A 189 -13.14 9.76 -4.48
N PRO A 190 -14.26 9.02 -4.46
CA PRO A 190 -15.56 9.62 -4.25
C PRO A 190 -15.69 10.15 -2.82
N PRO A 191 -16.52 11.19 -2.60
CA PRO A 191 -16.89 11.60 -1.25
C PRO A 191 -17.47 10.42 -0.48
N ARG A 192 -16.98 10.21 0.74
CA ARG A 192 -17.47 9.13 1.61
C ARG A 192 -18.92 9.39 1.97
N GLN A 193 -19.81 8.46 1.63
CA GLN A 193 -21.19 8.52 2.06
C GLN A 193 -21.31 7.94 3.46
N TRP A 194 -21.81 8.74 4.41
CA TRP A 194 -22.06 8.25 5.76
C TRP A 194 -23.18 7.19 5.74
N LYS A 195 -22.91 6.04 6.37
CA LYS A 195 -23.88 4.98 6.62
C LYS A 195 -23.59 4.37 8.02
N PRO A 196 -24.60 3.96 8.79
CA PRO A 196 -24.38 3.28 10.06
C PRO A 196 -23.73 1.92 9.82
N ARG A 197 -22.59 1.66 10.48
CA ARG A 197 -21.77 0.46 10.30
C ARG A 197 -21.05 0.10 11.60
N ILE A 198 -20.75 -1.18 11.78
CA ILE A 198 -19.85 -1.68 12.83
C ILE A 198 -18.56 -2.06 12.11
N VAL A 199 -17.51 -1.26 12.32
CA VAL A 199 -16.17 -1.56 11.82
C VAL A 199 -15.28 -2.00 12.98
N PRO A 200 -14.44 -3.02 12.79
CA PRO A 200 -13.41 -3.36 13.75
C PRO A 200 -12.45 -2.18 13.99
N SER A 201 -11.89 -2.11 15.19
CA SER A 201 -10.95 -1.06 15.61
C SER A 201 -9.70 -1.68 16.22
N THR A 202 -8.56 -0.99 16.13
CA THR A 202 -7.28 -1.38 16.75
C THR A 202 -7.22 -1.12 18.26
N ALA A 203 -8.32 -0.74 18.91
CA ALA A 203 -8.33 -0.31 20.32
C ALA A 203 -8.21 -1.47 21.34
N ASP A 204 -7.24 -2.36 21.14
CA ASP A 204 -6.70 -3.23 22.20
C ASP A 204 -5.32 -2.71 22.61
#